data_AF-A0A1B8D7J2-F1
#
_entry.id   AF-A0A1B8D7J2-F1
#
_cell.length_a   1.000
_cell.length_b   1.000
_cell.length_c   1.000
_cell.angle_alpha   90.00
_cell.angle_beta   90.00
_cell.angle_gamma   90.00
#
_symmetry.space_group_name_H-M   'P 1'
#
loop_
_entity.id
_entity.type
_entity.pdbx_description
1 polymer ?
#
loop_
_entity_poly.entity_id
_entity_poly.type
_entity_poly.pdbx_seq_one_letter_code
_entity_poly.pdbx_strand_id
1 'polypeptide(L)'
;MSSSAPSLTPAQIEAFNRDGYLIIPNALDSQTVASLLTETHSLLENFSIEDHPMTRFSTGEGEELEHVGADYFLESGDKIRFFFEEDSTFLYTSPPSALGFWYALEEATKENGCLSFLPGSHKWAAIGKRFVRKADGSGTEFVTNDGPQFPAGQGGGEAGKEEEGGEYVMGEVKAGSL
;
A
#
# COMPACT_ATOMS: atom_id res chain seq x y z
N MET A 1 -15.30 -12.07 -28.43
CA MET A 1 -14.14 -12.95 -28.22
C MET A 1 -13.48 -12.48 -26.94
N SER A 2 -13.44 -13.32 -25.91
CA SER A 2 -12.84 -12.94 -24.62
C SER A 2 -11.33 -12.85 -24.80
N SER A 3 -10.79 -11.63 -24.84
CA SER A 3 -9.35 -11.41 -24.77
C SER A 3 -8.91 -11.82 -23.37
N SER A 4 -8.27 -12.98 -23.25
CA SER A 4 -7.52 -13.31 -22.04
C SER A 4 -6.58 -12.15 -21.75
N ALA A 5 -6.70 -11.52 -20.58
CA ALA A 5 -5.68 -10.60 -20.11
C ALA A 5 -4.31 -11.32 -20.20
N PRO A 6 -3.24 -10.64 -20.64
CA PRO A 6 -1.93 -11.27 -20.73
C PRO A 6 -1.49 -11.68 -19.33
N SER A 7 -1.25 -12.98 -19.12
CA SER A 7 -0.57 -13.47 -17.93
C SER A 7 0.85 -12.90 -17.85
N LEU A 8 1.37 -12.69 -16.64
CA LEU A 8 2.76 -12.30 -16.45
C LEU A 8 3.69 -13.32 -17.11
N THR A 9 4.75 -12.81 -17.75
CA THR A 9 5.80 -13.65 -18.32
C THR A 9 6.62 -14.31 -17.22
N PRO A 10 7.27 -15.47 -17.47
CA PRO A 10 8.17 -16.08 -16.50
C PRO A 10 9.27 -15.13 -15.99
N ALA A 11 9.79 -14.27 -16.86
CA ALA A 11 10.80 -13.27 -16.49
C ALA A 11 10.24 -12.19 -15.55
N GLN A 12 8.99 -11.75 -15.75
CA GLN A 12 8.31 -10.83 -14.84
C GLN A 12 8.05 -11.46 -13.47
N ILE A 13 7.66 -12.74 -13.45
CA ILE A 13 7.47 -13.49 -12.20
C ILE A 13 8.80 -13.62 -11.45
N GLU A 14 9.88 -13.95 -12.17
CA GLU A 14 11.22 -14.02 -11.59
C GLU A 14 11.68 -12.68 -11.03
N ALA A 15 11.48 -11.58 -11.77
CA ALA A 15 11.79 -10.23 -11.31
C ALA A 15 11.01 -9.87 -10.05
N PHE A 16 9.69 -10.12 -10.03
CA PHE A 16 8.85 -9.88 -8.86
C PHE A 16 9.33 -10.67 -7.63
N ASN A 17 9.64 -11.97 -7.79
CA ASN A 17 10.13 -12.79 -6.69
C ASN A 17 11.53 -12.35 -6.22
N ARG A 18 12.38 -11.86 -7.13
CA ARG A 18 13.71 -11.36 -6.83
C ARG A 18 13.66 -10.04 -6.07
N ASP A 19 12.91 -9.08 -6.59
CA ASP A 19 12.97 -7.66 -6.21
C ASP A 19 11.84 -7.24 -5.27
N GLY A 20 10.74 -7.98 -5.20
CA GLY A 20 9.58 -7.69 -4.33
C GLY A 20 8.58 -6.71 -4.92
N TYR A 21 8.85 -6.21 -6.13
CA TYR A 21 7.96 -5.32 -6.88
C TYR A 21 8.09 -5.60 -8.38
N LEU A 22 7.14 -5.09 -9.16
CA LEU A 22 7.15 -5.19 -10.61
C LEU A 22 6.39 -4.00 -11.19
N ILE A 23 7.00 -3.31 -12.15
CA ILE A 23 6.33 -2.25 -12.92
C ILE A 23 5.80 -2.85 -14.23
N ILE A 24 4.52 -2.63 -14.52
CA ILE A 24 3.84 -3.10 -15.73
C ILE A 24 3.37 -1.88 -16.52
N PRO A 25 4.10 -1.47 -17.58
CA PRO A 25 3.72 -0.31 -18.37
C PRO A 25 2.45 -0.58 -19.18
N ASN A 26 1.61 0.46 -19.31
CA ASN A 26 0.35 0.40 -20.08
C ASN A 26 -0.59 -0.74 -19.64
N ALA A 27 -0.64 -1.02 -18.33
CA ALA A 27 -1.59 -1.95 -17.75
C ALA A 27 -3.05 -1.50 -17.97
N LEU A 28 -3.27 -0.18 -18.03
CA LEU A 28 -4.53 0.45 -18.43
C LEU A 28 -4.33 1.27 -19.71
N ASP A 29 -5.33 1.23 -20.59
CA ASP A 29 -5.35 2.10 -21.76
C ASP A 29 -5.73 3.55 -21.41
N SER A 30 -5.41 4.48 -22.30
CA SER A 30 -5.62 5.92 -22.07
C SER A 30 -7.09 6.30 -21.85
N GLN A 31 -8.04 5.54 -22.43
CA GLN A 31 -9.46 5.82 -22.24
C GLN A 31 -9.90 5.44 -20.83
N THR A 32 -9.44 4.29 -20.34
CA THR A 32 -9.68 3.81 -18.98
C THR A 32 -9.05 4.75 -17.96
N VAL A 33 -7.79 5.16 -18.16
CA VAL A 33 -7.11 6.15 -17.31
C VAL A 33 -7.92 7.45 -17.25
N ALA A 34 -8.35 7.99 -18.39
CA ALA A 34 -9.12 9.23 -18.43
C ALA A 34 -10.47 9.10 -17.69
N SER A 35 -11.16 7.96 -17.83
CA SER A 35 -12.41 7.69 -17.10
C SER A 35 -12.19 7.60 -15.59
N LEU A 36 -11.14 6.91 -15.14
CA LEU A 36 -10.80 6.81 -13.71
C LEU A 36 -10.40 8.17 -13.13
N LEU A 37 -9.64 8.97 -13.86
CA LEU A 37 -9.25 10.31 -13.44
C LEU A 37 -10.46 11.24 -13.35
N THR A 38 -11.38 11.17 -14.33
CA THR A 38 -12.63 11.93 -14.31
C THR A 38 -13.48 11.57 -13.09
N GLU A 39 -13.64 10.28 -12.80
CA GLU A 39 -14.39 9.83 -11.62
C GLU A 39 -13.69 10.28 -10.33
N THR A 40 -12.36 10.22 -10.28
CA THR A 40 -11.56 10.71 -9.13
C THR A 40 -11.83 12.19 -8.86
N HIS A 41 -11.83 13.04 -9.90
CA HIS A 41 -12.17 14.45 -9.76
C HIS A 41 -13.63 14.65 -9.31
N SER A 42 -14.57 13.92 -9.91
CA SER A 42 -15.98 13.95 -9.49
C SER A 42 -16.15 13.61 -8.01
N LEU A 43 -15.46 12.58 -7.54
CA LEU A 43 -15.50 12.16 -6.13
C LEU A 43 -14.90 13.23 -5.21
N LEU A 44 -13.80 13.88 -5.59
CA LEU A 44 -13.16 14.94 -4.81
C LEU A 44 -14.01 16.22 -4.78
N GLU A 45 -14.62 16.61 -5.90
CA GLU A 45 -15.46 17.81 -5.98
C GLU A 45 -16.78 17.65 -5.20
N ASN A 46 -17.33 16.44 -5.19
CA ASN A 46 -18.58 16.14 -4.48
C ASN A 46 -18.36 15.66 -3.03
N PHE A 47 -17.11 15.57 -2.58
CA PHE A 47 -16.79 15.19 -1.21
C PHE A 47 -17.04 16.34 -0.25
N SER A 48 -18.00 16.17 0.66
CA SER A 48 -18.26 17.09 1.76
C SER A 48 -17.25 16.85 2.89
N ILE A 49 -16.41 17.85 3.16
CA ILE A 49 -15.51 17.84 4.32
C ILE A 49 -16.27 18.04 5.64
N GLU A 50 -17.47 18.63 5.61
CA GLU A 50 -18.26 18.97 6.80
C GLU A 50 -18.70 17.72 7.57
N ASP A 51 -19.00 16.63 6.84
CA ASP A 51 -19.41 15.34 7.41
C ASP A 51 -18.23 14.36 7.58
N HIS A 52 -17.02 14.77 7.18
CA HIS A 52 -15.85 13.92 7.26
C HIS A 52 -15.28 13.95 8.70
N PRO A 53 -14.97 12.80 9.32
CA PRO A 53 -14.44 12.74 10.69
C PRO A 53 -13.03 13.35 10.84
N MET A 54 -12.46 13.94 9.79
CA MET A 54 -11.08 14.42 9.73
C MET A 54 -10.08 13.36 10.21
N THR A 55 -10.40 12.09 9.94
CA THR A 55 -9.56 10.96 10.30
C THR A 55 -8.19 11.13 9.69
N ARG A 56 -7.24 11.48 10.55
CA ARG A 56 -5.81 11.53 10.26
C ARG A 56 -5.22 10.20 10.68
N PHE A 57 -4.64 9.48 9.73
CA PHE A 57 -3.84 8.30 9.97
C PHE A 57 -2.44 8.75 10.35
N SER A 58 -2.11 8.59 11.63
CA SER A 58 -0.75 8.77 12.13
C SER A 58 -0.23 7.44 12.67
N THR A 59 0.98 7.07 12.24
CA THR A 59 1.78 5.94 12.72
C THR A 59 2.65 6.32 13.94
N GLY A 60 2.62 7.59 14.35
CA GLY A 60 3.49 8.13 15.39
C GLY A 60 3.12 7.63 16.80
N GLU A 61 4.14 7.27 17.58
CA GLU A 61 4.01 7.03 19.01
C GLU A 61 3.78 8.38 19.73
N GLY A 62 2.50 8.69 20.00
CA GLY A 62 2.09 9.84 20.79
C GLY A 62 0.80 9.54 21.53
N GLU A 63 0.82 9.62 22.86
CA GLU A 63 -0.27 9.23 23.78
C GLU A 63 -1.54 10.11 23.71
N GLU A 64 -1.68 11.04 22.76
CA GLU A 64 -2.71 12.09 22.81
C GLU A 64 -3.65 12.17 21.60
N LEU A 65 -3.62 11.23 20.67
CA LEU A 65 -4.64 11.17 19.62
C LEU A 65 -5.51 9.94 19.84
N GLU A 66 -6.68 10.13 20.45
CA GLU A 66 -7.82 9.24 20.20
C GLU A 66 -7.87 8.98 18.70
N HIS A 67 -7.96 7.70 18.30
CA HIS A 67 -8.07 7.33 16.89
C HIS A 67 -9.42 7.82 16.33
N VAL A 68 -9.51 9.12 16.03
CA VAL A 68 -10.72 9.76 15.50
C VAL A 68 -11.06 9.10 14.17
N GLY A 69 -12.16 8.34 14.15
CA GLY A 69 -12.67 7.63 12.98
C GLY A 69 -12.12 6.21 12.75
N ALA A 70 -11.79 5.49 13.84
CA ALA A 70 -11.56 4.05 13.79
C ALA A 70 -12.70 3.28 13.07
N ASP A 71 -13.96 3.64 13.30
CA ASP A 71 -15.10 3.02 12.59
C ASP A 71 -15.15 3.42 11.11
N TYR A 72 -14.82 4.68 10.79
CA TYR A 72 -14.76 5.15 9.41
C TYR A 72 -13.71 4.38 8.58
N PHE A 73 -12.57 4.03 9.19
CA PHE A 73 -11.56 3.14 8.61
C PHE A 73 -12.05 1.70 8.48
N LEU A 74 -12.54 1.12 9.57
CA LEU A 74 -12.81 -0.31 9.61
C LEU A 74 -14.02 -0.72 8.76
N GLU A 75 -14.95 0.21 8.54
CA GLU A 75 -16.07 0.05 7.62
C GLU A 75 -15.76 0.49 6.19
N SER A 76 -14.52 0.86 5.87
CA SER A 76 -14.14 1.26 4.51
C SER A 76 -13.84 0.07 3.60
N GLY A 77 -13.84 -1.16 4.12
CA GLY A 77 -13.42 -2.35 3.37
C GLY A 77 -14.20 -2.60 2.06
N ASP A 78 -15.41 -2.06 1.95
CA ASP A 78 -16.28 -2.16 0.78
C ASP A 78 -16.70 -0.78 0.21
N LYS A 79 -16.10 0.33 0.67
CA LYS A 79 -16.50 1.71 0.33
C LYS A 79 -15.31 2.54 -0.12
N ILE A 80 -15.56 3.52 -0.99
CA ILE A 80 -14.60 4.61 -1.26
C ILE A 80 -14.64 5.56 -0.07
N ARG A 81 -13.52 5.69 0.65
CA ARG A 81 -13.33 6.58 1.80
C ARG A 81 -12.05 7.39 1.62
N PHE A 82 -12.04 8.61 2.14
CA PHE A 82 -10.89 9.51 2.03
C PHE A 82 -10.10 9.47 3.34
N PHE A 83 -8.79 9.36 3.24
CA PHE A 83 -7.91 9.27 4.38
C PHE A 83 -6.78 10.26 4.24
N PHE A 84 -6.43 10.95 5.32
CA PHE A 84 -5.19 11.71 5.38
C PHE A 84 -4.12 10.81 5.99
N GLU A 85 -3.06 10.53 5.26
CA GLU A 85 -2.05 9.56 5.68
C GLU A 85 -0.66 10.20 5.79
N GLU A 86 0.03 9.92 6.90
CA GLU A 86 1.41 10.35 7.12
C GLU A 86 2.43 9.23 6.87
N ASP A 87 2.07 7.94 7.02
CA ASP A 87 2.89 6.75 6.66
C ASP A 87 2.04 5.46 6.59
N SER A 88 2.34 4.55 5.64
CA SER A 88 1.55 3.33 5.34
C SER A 88 2.23 2.00 5.73
N THR A 89 2.00 1.44 6.93
CA THR A 89 2.46 0.06 7.25
C THR A 89 1.43 -0.73 8.08
N PHE A 90 0.28 -1.03 7.49
CA PHE A 90 -0.86 -1.58 8.26
C PHE A 90 -1.36 -2.95 7.82
N LEU A 91 -1.19 -3.31 6.55
CA LEU A 91 -1.79 -4.53 6.00
C LEU A 91 -0.99 -5.75 6.45
N TYR A 92 -1.59 -6.56 7.31
CA TYR A 92 -1.03 -7.82 7.76
C TYR A 92 -2.00 -8.98 7.52
N THR A 93 -1.50 -10.04 6.89
CA THR A 93 -2.16 -11.36 6.84
C THR A 93 -1.28 -12.37 7.55
N SER A 94 -1.84 -13.52 7.96
CA SER A 94 -1.11 -14.57 8.66
C SER A 94 -1.22 -15.89 7.89
N PRO A 95 -0.19 -16.31 7.14
CA PRO A 95 1.10 -15.62 6.94
C PRO A 95 0.97 -14.38 6.03
N PRO A 96 1.94 -13.45 6.08
CA PRO A 96 1.99 -12.30 5.18
C PRO A 96 1.85 -12.70 3.71
N SER A 97 0.92 -12.07 3.02
CA SER A 97 0.52 -12.43 1.65
C SER A 97 -0.18 -11.28 0.92
N ALA A 98 -0.28 -10.11 1.54
CA ALA A 98 -0.93 -8.95 0.94
C ALA A 98 -0.07 -8.42 -0.22
N LEU A 99 -0.73 -8.05 -1.32
CA LEU A 99 -0.10 -7.43 -2.48
C LEU A 99 -0.74 -6.07 -2.73
N GLY A 100 0.08 -5.07 -2.98
CA GLY A 100 -0.35 -3.75 -3.43
C GLY A 100 -0.38 -3.67 -4.95
N PHE A 101 -1.42 -3.04 -5.50
CA PHE A 101 -1.50 -2.68 -6.91
C PHE A 101 -1.66 -1.17 -6.98
N TRP A 102 -0.72 -0.48 -7.65
CA TRP A 102 -0.70 0.96 -7.72
C TRP A 102 -0.78 1.40 -9.19
N TYR A 103 -1.92 1.96 -9.59
CA TYR A 103 -2.10 2.42 -10.97
C TYR A 103 -1.80 3.92 -11.07
N ALA A 104 -0.82 4.28 -11.89
CA ALA A 104 -0.54 5.67 -12.25
C ALA A 104 -1.70 6.22 -13.10
N LEU A 105 -2.53 7.12 -12.56
CA LEU A 105 -3.53 7.84 -13.36
C LEU A 105 -2.92 9.04 -14.11
N GLU A 106 -1.76 9.50 -13.67
CA GLU A 106 -0.95 10.54 -14.30
C GLU A 106 0.50 10.08 -14.39
N GLU A 107 1.35 10.81 -15.13
CA GLU A 107 2.78 10.54 -15.14
C GLU A 107 3.37 10.78 -13.74
N ALA A 108 4.11 9.80 -13.23
CA ALA A 108 4.75 9.85 -11.93
C ALA A 108 6.28 9.86 -12.11
N THR A 109 6.90 10.93 -11.69
CA THR A 109 8.33 11.20 -11.74
C THR A 109 8.88 11.43 -10.35
N LYS A 110 10.21 11.51 -10.24
CA LYS A 110 10.86 11.85 -8.97
C LYS A 110 10.41 13.21 -8.43
N GLU A 111 10.07 14.14 -9.30
CA GLU A 111 9.71 15.53 -8.97
C GLU A 111 8.24 15.68 -8.54
N ASN A 112 7.36 14.72 -8.87
CA ASN A 112 5.94 14.79 -8.54
C ASN A 112 5.42 13.60 -7.70
N GLY A 113 6.33 12.74 -7.19
CA GLY A 113 6.02 11.75 -6.17
C GLY A 113 5.80 10.33 -6.68
N CYS A 114 6.66 9.83 -7.58
CA CYS A 114 6.67 8.40 -7.89
C CYS A 114 7.03 7.54 -6.66
N LEU A 115 6.61 6.27 -6.69
CA LEU A 115 7.01 5.31 -5.66
C LEU A 115 8.52 5.07 -5.72
N SER A 116 9.11 4.74 -4.57
CA SER A 116 10.47 4.21 -4.51
C SER A 116 10.45 2.84 -3.87
N PHE A 117 11.30 1.95 -4.37
CA PHE A 117 11.35 0.55 -3.95
C PHE A 117 12.73 0.24 -3.42
N LEU A 118 12.80 -0.61 -2.40
CA LEU A 118 14.05 -1.19 -1.93
C LEU A 118 14.09 -2.66 -2.40
N PRO A 119 14.79 -2.97 -3.51
CA PRO A 119 14.73 -4.30 -4.11
C PRO A 119 15.17 -5.39 -3.13
N GLY A 120 14.36 -6.44 -3.01
CA GLY A 120 14.64 -7.58 -2.14
C GLY A 120 14.27 -7.39 -0.66
N SER A 121 13.84 -6.18 -0.26
CA SER A 121 13.48 -5.87 1.13
C SER A 121 12.45 -6.82 1.73
N HIS A 122 11.51 -7.33 0.94
CA HIS A 122 10.50 -8.31 1.36
C HIS A 122 11.07 -9.63 1.92
N LYS A 123 12.37 -9.90 1.72
CA LYS A 123 13.05 -11.11 2.22
C LYS A 123 13.73 -10.92 3.57
N TRP A 124 14.01 -9.68 3.98
CA TRP A 124 14.78 -9.39 5.20
C TRP A 124 14.14 -8.35 6.11
N ALA A 125 13.34 -7.43 5.58
CA ALA A 125 12.59 -6.45 6.35
C ALA A 125 11.35 -7.10 6.98
N ALA A 126 11.53 -7.68 8.17
CA ALA A 126 10.48 -8.40 8.86
C ALA A 126 9.36 -7.44 9.34
N ILE A 127 8.10 -7.89 9.25
CA ILE A 127 6.96 -7.15 9.80
C ILE A 127 6.98 -7.29 11.33
N GLY A 128 7.60 -6.34 12.02
CA GLY A 128 7.81 -6.38 13.48
C GLY A 128 6.63 -5.90 14.32
N LYS A 129 5.73 -5.10 13.75
CA LYS A 129 4.54 -4.55 14.42
C LYS A 129 3.27 -4.89 13.64
N ARG A 130 2.15 -5.01 14.35
CA ARG A 130 0.81 -5.22 13.77
C ARG A 130 -0.16 -4.17 14.25
N PHE A 131 -0.94 -3.60 13.33
CA PHE A 131 -2.07 -2.75 13.66
C PHE A 131 -3.30 -3.62 13.90
N VAL A 132 -3.86 -3.59 15.12
CA VAL A 132 -4.96 -4.46 15.55
C VAL A 132 -6.07 -3.65 16.24
N ARG A 133 -7.27 -4.22 16.34
CA ARG A 133 -8.33 -3.68 17.20
C ARG A 133 -8.00 -3.98 18.67
N LYS A 134 -8.19 -3.00 19.55
CA LYS A 134 -8.11 -3.19 21.00
C LYS A 134 -9.19 -4.17 21.44
N ALA A 135 -8.84 -5.06 22.38
CA ALA A 135 -9.74 -6.11 22.86
C ALA A 135 -10.99 -5.57 23.57
N ASP A 136 -10.91 -4.36 24.11
CA ASP A 136 -12.02 -3.67 24.78
C ASP A 136 -12.96 -2.91 23.82
N GLY A 137 -12.66 -2.93 22.51
CA GLY A 137 -13.44 -2.25 21.48
C GLY A 137 -13.26 -0.73 21.43
N SER A 138 -12.35 -0.15 22.22
CA SER A 138 -12.13 1.30 22.30
C SER A 138 -11.35 1.89 21.12
N GLY A 139 -11.01 1.08 20.11
CA GLY A 139 -10.30 1.53 18.91
C GLY A 139 -9.23 0.54 18.45
N THR A 140 -8.08 1.07 18.05
CA THR A 140 -6.95 0.32 17.47
C THR A 140 -5.67 0.55 18.26
N GLU A 141 -4.68 -0.33 18.11
CA GLU A 141 -3.35 -0.19 18.69
C GLU A 141 -2.31 -0.92 17.83
N PHE A 142 -1.04 -0.54 18.00
CA PHE A 142 0.08 -1.31 17.47
C PHE A 142 0.57 -2.30 18.53
N VAL A 143 0.67 -3.58 18.15
CA VAL A 143 1.24 -4.64 18.99
C VAL A 143 2.50 -5.20 18.34
N THR A 144 3.35 -5.84 19.15
CA THR A 144 4.50 -6.61 18.63
C THR A 144 3.98 -7.78 17.79
N ASN A 145 4.64 -8.06 16.67
CA ASN A 145 4.30 -9.22 15.84
C ASN A 145 5.03 -10.48 16.32
N ASP A 146 4.35 -11.27 17.15
CA ASP A 146 4.81 -12.60 17.58
C ASP A 146 4.48 -13.71 16.56
N GLY A 147 3.76 -13.39 15.48
CA GLY A 147 3.37 -14.32 14.41
C GLY A 147 4.38 -14.40 13.26
N PRO A 148 4.00 -15.00 12.12
CA PRO A 148 4.84 -14.98 10.92
C PRO A 148 5.18 -13.55 10.49
N GLN A 149 6.47 -13.26 10.34
CA GLN A 149 6.94 -11.91 9.97
C GLN A 149 7.29 -11.78 8.49
N PHE A 150 7.23 -12.90 7.75
CA PHE A 150 7.53 -13.00 6.32
C PHE A 150 6.49 -13.86 5.60
N PRO A 151 6.33 -13.70 4.28
CA PRO A 151 5.51 -14.60 3.48
C PRO A 151 5.95 -16.06 3.56
N ALA A 152 5.00 -16.97 3.31
CA ALA A 152 5.28 -18.40 3.38
C ALA A 152 6.44 -18.82 2.45
N GLY A 153 7.44 -19.50 3.00
CA GLY A 153 8.62 -19.95 2.27
C GLY A 153 9.62 -18.83 1.92
N GLN A 154 9.44 -17.63 2.44
CA GLN A 154 10.37 -16.50 2.32
C GLN A 154 10.92 -16.11 3.70
N GLY A 155 12.02 -15.35 3.74
CA GLY A 155 12.60 -14.83 4.98
C GLY A 155 14.06 -15.24 5.21
N GLY A 156 14.67 -14.63 6.24
CA GLY A 156 16.07 -14.85 6.64
C GLY A 156 16.65 -13.75 7.53
N GLY A 157 16.00 -12.56 7.56
CA GLY A 157 16.33 -11.45 8.46
C GLY A 157 15.60 -11.52 9.81
N GLU A 158 16.03 -10.71 10.78
CA GLU A 158 15.36 -10.51 12.07
C GLU A 158 14.61 -9.16 12.07
N ALA A 159 13.45 -9.09 12.73
CA ALA A 159 12.73 -7.83 12.92
C ALA A 159 13.61 -6.77 13.59
N GLY A 160 13.69 -5.58 12.98
CA GLY A 160 14.49 -4.47 13.50
C GLY A 160 15.98 -4.49 13.14
N LYS A 161 16.44 -5.45 12.32
CA LYS A 161 17.75 -5.35 11.66
C LYS A 161 17.58 -4.65 10.30
N GLU A 162 18.04 -3.39 10.22
CA GLU A 162 18.33 -2.74 8.95
C GLU A 162 19.48 -3.50 8.29
N GLU A 163 19.28 -4.04 7.09
CA GLU A 163 20.42 -4.48 6.28
C GLU A 163 21.09 -3.21 5.73
N GLU A 164 22.28 -2.89 6.24
CA GLU A 164 23.08 -1.76 5.76
C GLU A 164 23.36 -1.91 4.25
N GLY A 165 22.83 -1.00 3.43
CA GLY A 165 23.39 -0.73 2.10
C GLY A 165 22.51 -0.96 0.87
N GLY A 166 21.20 -1.19 1.02
CA GLY A 166 20.30 -1.20 -0.14
C GLY A 166 20.02 0.22 -0.67
N GLU A 167 20.16 0.42 -1.98
CA GLU A 167 19.81 1.69 -2.64
C GLU A 167 18.33 1.67 -3.08
N TYR A 168 17.60 2.73 -2.77
CA TYR A 168 16.24 2.90 -3.25
C TYR A 168 16.22 3.16 -4.76
N VAL A 169 15.34 2.45 -5.46
CA VAL A 169 15.10 2.63 -6.89
C VAL A 169 13.82 3.44 -7.08
N MET A 170 13.93 4.58 -7.77
CA MET A 170 12.76 5.39 -8.13
C MET A 170 11.96 4.69 -9.23
N GLY A 171 10.67 4.51 -9.02
CA GLY A 171 9.72 3.90 -9.95
C GLY A 171 9.02 4.93 -10.82
N GLU A 172 9.77 5.69 -11.61
CA GLU A 172 9.19 6.66 -12.54
C GLU A 172 8.41 5.96 -13.66
N VAL A 173 7.15 6.34 -13.86
CA VAL A 173 6.24 5.67 -14.80
C VAL A 173 5.30 6.64 -15.51
N LYS A 174 4.85 6.24 -16.69
CA LYS A 174 3.80 6.95 -17.44
C LYS A 174 2.41 6.57 -16.91
N ALA A 175 1.44 7.45 -17.15
CA ALA A 175 0.03 7.17 -16.90
C ALA A 175 -0.40 5.84 -17.54
N GLY A 176 -1.21 5.07 -16.81
CA GLY A 176 -1.68 3.74 -17.16
C GLY A 176 -0.74 2.61 -16.75
N SER A 177 0.40 2.88 -16.15
CA SER A 177 1.29 1.83 -15.59
C SER A 177 0.75 1.32 -14.25
N LEU A 178 1.01 0.04 -13.97
CA LEU A 178 0.78 -0.64 -12.68
C LEU A 178 2.11 -0.89 -11.96
#